data_AF-M9T3B2-F1
#
_entry.id   AF-M9T3B2-F1
#
_cell.length_a   1.000
_cell.length_b   1.000
_cell.length_c   1.000
_cell.angle_alpha   90.00
_cell.angle_beta   90.00
_cell.angle_gamma   90.00
#
_symmetry.space_group_name_H-M   'P 1'
#
loop_
_entity.id
_entity.type
_entity.pdbx_description
1 polymer ?
#
loop_
_entity_poly.entity_id
_entity_poly.type
_entity_poly.pdbx_seq_one_letter_code
_entity_poly.pdbx_strand_id
1 'polypeptide(L)'
;MMTNLFSVFDPTTNLLNISFNWLSTILGLLLLPYYFWLIPNRHMIFWNLILNKLHNEFKTLLGKNSFNGSTFIFISLFSFILFNNLLGIFPYIFTSTSHLNLTLSISLPLWLSFMFFGWINNTQHMFSHLIPQGTPNILMPFMVLIETISNIIR
;
A
#
# COMPACT_ATOMS: atom_id res chain seq x y z
N MET A 1 -22.54 29.65 -7.91
CA MET A 1 -22.40 28.39 -7.14
C MET A 1 -21.50 28.71 -5.96
N MET A 2 -21.95 28.52 -4.72
CA MET A 2 -21.00 28.54 -3.60
C MET A 2 -19.94 27.49 -3.92
N THR A 3 -18.68 27.91 -3.97
CA THR A 3 -17.55 27.02 -4.13
C THR A 3 -17.45 26.20 -2.85
N ASN A 4 -18.19 25.10 -2.80
CA ASN A 4 -18.10 24.14 -1.71
C ASN A 4 -16.65 23.68 -1.65
N LEU A 5 -16.04 23.73 -0.46
CA LEU A 5 -14.67 23.25 -0.23
C LEU A 5 -14.48 21.79 -0.71
N PHE A 6 -15.57 21.02 -0.74
CA PHE A 6 -15.59 19.64 -1.20
C PHE A 6 -15.58 19.46 -2.72
N SER A 7 -15.77 20.51 -3.52
CA SER A 7 -15.81 20.38 -4.99
C SER A 7 -14.50 19.91 -5.60
N VAL A 8 -13.38 20.05 -4.87
CA VAL A 8 -12.06 19.55 -5.29
C VAL A 8 -11.98 18.02 -5.19
N PHE A 9 -12.82 17.40 -4.35
CA PHE A 9 -12.87 15.96 -4.17
C PHE A 9 -13.97 15.29 -5.00
N ASP A 10 -14.79 16.03 -5.76
CA ASP A 10 -15.88 15.41 -6.51
C ASP A 10 -15.34 14.65 -7.73
N PRO A 11 -15.46 13.31 -7.80
CA PRO A 11 -14.93 12.52 -8.92
C PRO A 11 -15.83 12.60 -10.17
N THR A 12 -17.02 13.19 -10.03
CA THR A 12 -18.06 13.30 -11.05
C THR A 12 -17.91 14.52 -11.95
N THR A 13 -16.88 15.35 -11.75
CA THR A 13 -16.57 16.45 -12.66
C THR A 13 -16.08 15.87 -13.99
N ASN A 14 -17.02 15.72 -14.92
CA ASN A 14 -16.76 15.13 -16.23
C ASN A 14 -16.55 16.24 -17.27
N LEU A 15 -15.48 16.13 -18.04
CA LEU A 15 -15.37 16.82 -19.34
C LEU A 15 -15.81 15.79 -20.39
N LEU A 16 -16.77 16.16 -21.26
CA LEU A 16 -17.24 15.28 -22.35
C LEU A 16 -17.68 13.88 -21.86
N ASN A 17 -18.34 13.79 -20.69
CA ASN A 17 -18.76 12.55 -20.02
C ASN A 17 -17.64 11.61 -19.57
N ILE A 18 -16.37 12.03 -19.61
CA ILE A 18 -15.22 11.26 -19.12
C ILE A 18 -14.71 11.89 -17.81
N SER A 19 -14.51 11.06 -16.78
CA SER A 19 -13.98 11.47 -15.48
C SER A 19 -12.44 11.54 -15.49
N PHE A 20 -11.89 12.63 -16.02
CA PHE A 20 -10.44 12.83 -16.11
C PHE A 20 -9.72 12.92 -14.76
N ASN A 21 -10.44 13.14 -13.66
CA ASN A 21 -9.85 13.23 -12.32
C ASN A 21 -9.01 12.01 -11.96
N TRP A 22 -9.40 10.82 -12.42
CA TRP A 22 -8.65 9.58 -12.16
C TRP A 22 -7.31 9.52 -12.89
N LEU A 23 -7.07 10.32 -13.94
CA LEU A 23 -5.75 10.41 -14.58
C LEU A 23 -4.68 10.93 -13.62
N SER A 24 -5.07 11.68 -12.58
CA SER A 24 -4.14 12.12 -11.52
C SER A 24 -3.36 10.97 -10.89
N THR A 25 -3.98 9.79 -10.77
CA THR A 25 -3.33 8.58 -10.24
C THR A 25 -2.11 8.16 -11.07
N ILE A 26 -2.20 8.36 -12.39
CA ILE A 26 -1.17 7.96 -13.35
C ILE A 26 -0.09 9.04 -13.43
N LEU A 27 -0.42 10.31 -13.19
CA LEU A 27 0.55 11.40 -13.18
C LEU A 27 1.68 11.17 -12.18
N GLY A 28 1.40 10.54 -11.02
CA GLY A 28 2.42 10.21 -10.02
C GLY A 28 3.52 9.30 -10.55
N LEU A 29 3.19 8.41 -11.49
CA LEU A 29 4.15 7.48 -12.08
C LEU A 29 5.12 8.16 -13.05
N LEU A 30 4.72 9.26 -13.68
CA LEU A 30 5.58 10.01 -14.61
C LEU A 30 6.75 10.72 -13.91
N LEU A 31 6.64 10.95 -12.59
CA LEU A 31 7.68 11.58 -11.79
C LEU A 31 8.84 10.62 -11.44
N LEU A 32 8.68 9.33 -11.70
CA LEU A 32 9.74 8.35 -11.44
C LEU A 32 10.90 8.53 -12.43
N PRO A 33 12.15 8.62 -11.94
CA PRO A 33 13.29 8.76 -12.82
C PRO A 33 13.56 7.43 -13.55
N TYR A 34 13.73 7.51 -14.88
CA TYR A 34 14.04 6.37 -15.74
C TYR A 34 15.54 6.28 -16.06
N TYR A 35 16.03 5.05 -16.22
CA TYR A 35 17.37 4.78 -16.73
C TYR A 35 17.39 4.89 -18.26
N PHE A 36 17.92 5.99 -18.79
CA PHE A 36 18.18 6.13 -20.23
C PHE A 36 19.66 5.95 -20.60
N TRP A 37 20.56 6.32 -19.69
CA TRP A 37 22.01 6.35 -19.94
C TRP A 37 22.74 5.39 -19.00
N LEU A 38 23.91 4.90 -19.44
CA LEU A 38 24.80 4.06 -18.62
C LEU A 38 25.25 4.77 -17.33
N ILE A 39 25.46 6.09 -17.39
CA ILE A 39 25.78 6.90 -16.22
C ILE A 39 24.47 7.49 -15.67
N PRO A 40 24.12 7.24 -14.39
CA PRO A 40 22.88 7.75 -13.84
C PRO A 40 22.95 9.26 -13.61
N ASN A 41 21.86 9.96 -13.94
CA ASN A 41 21.69 11.37 -13.62
C ASN A 41 21.59 11.60 -12.10
N ARG A 42 21.86 12.82 -11.64
CA ARG A 42 21.78 13.19 -10.21
C ARG A 42 20.44 12.82 -9.56
N HIS A 43 19.33 13.05 -10.25
CA HIS A 43 17.99 12.66 -9.78
C HIS A 43 17.87 11.14 -9.60
N MET A 44 18.45 10.36 -10.51
CA MET A 44 18.44 8.90 -10.43
C MET A 44 19.30 8.39 -9.26
N ILE A 45 20.47 9.00 -9.04
CA ILE A 45 21.33 8.67 -7.89
C ILE A 45 20.58 8.92 -6.59
N PHE A 46 19.91 10.07 -6.45
CA PHE A 46 19.13 10.38 -5.26
C PHE A 46 17.99 9.37 -5.02
N TRP A 47 17.26 9.02 -6.08
CA TRP A 47 16.17 8.05 -5.98
C TRP A 47 16.68 6.65 -5.60
N ASN A 48 17.78 6.21 -6.20
CA ASN A 48 18.41 4.93 -5.86
C ASN A 48 18.89 4.85 -4.42
N LEU A 49 19.38 5.96 -3.85
CA LEU A 49 19.77 6.00 -2.43
C LEU A 49 18.56 5.76 -1.52
N ILE A 50 17.39 6.33 -1.85
CA ILE A 50 16.15 6.09 -1.11
C ILE A 50 15.72 4.63 -1.23
N LEU A 51 15.64 4.11 -2.46
CA LEU A 51 15.22 2.73 -2.71
C LEU A 51 16.13 1.70 -2.02
N ASN A 52 17.45 1.90 -2.05
CA ASN A 52 18.40 1.00 -1.40
C ASN A 52 18.28 1.01 0.13
N LYS A 53 18.03 2.17 0.73
CA LYS A 53 17.76 2.26 2.17
C LYS A 53 16.49 1.51 2.54
N LEU A 54 15.39 1.75 1.81
CA LEU A 54 14.12 1.03 2.03
C LEU A 54 14.30 -0.48 1.86
N HIS A 55 15.03 -0.91 0.83
CA HIS A 55 15.31 -2.33 0.63
C HIS A 55 16.05 -2.95 1.82
N ASN A 56 17.04 -2.25 2.39
CA ASN A 56 17.77 -2.74 3.55
C ASN A 56 16.88 -2.85 4.79
N GLU A 57 16.02 -1.86 5.06
CA GLU A 57 15.07 -1.92 6.18
C GLU A 57 14.01 -3.03 6.01
N PHE A 58 13.49 -3.24 4.80
CA PHE A 58 12.58 -4.37 4.59
C PHE A 58 13.30 -5.72 4.68
N LYS A 59 14.55 -5.79 4.25
CA LYS A 59 15.34 -7.02 4.32
C LYS A 59 15.69 -7.41 5.75
N THR A 60 15.90 -6.44 6.65
CA THR A 60 16.08 -6.73 8.08
C THR A 60 14.79 -7.28 8.70
N LEU A 61 13.62 -6.77 8.30
CA LEU A 61 12.31 -7.23 8.80
C LEU A 61 11.91 -8.63 8.28
N LEU A 62 12.12 -8.92 6.99
CA LEU A 62 11.70 -10.18 6.37
C LEU A 62 12.63 -11.37 6.73
N GLY A 63 13.82 -11.09 7.26
CA GLY A 63 14.79 -12.11 7.68
C GLY A 63 15.52 -12.81 6.54
N LYS A 64 16.42 -13.74 6.89
CA LYS A 64 17.36 -14.38 5.96
C LYS A 64 16.68 -15.33 4.95
N ASN A 65 15.51 -15.87 5.29
CA ASN A 65 14.79 -16.88 4.49
C ASN A 65 13.72 -16.28 3.57
N SER A 66 13.71 -14.96 3.37
CA SER A 66 12.73 -14.31 2.49
C SER A 66 12.98 -14.64 1.03
N PHE A 67 11.92 -14.86 0.25
CA PHE A 67 12.01 -14.99 -1.20
C PHE A 67 12.68 -13.77 -1.83
N ASN A 68 13.59 -14.01 -2.77
CA ASN A 68 14.24 -12.97 -3.55
C ASN A 68 13.17 -12.14 -4.28
N GLY A 69 13.17 -10.83 -4.02
CA GLY A 69 12.22 -9.88 -4.62
C GLY A 69 10.96 -9.58 -3.81
N SER A 70 10.76 -10.22 -2.65
CA SER A 70 9.64 -9.91 -1.73
C SER A 70 9.56 -8.42 -1.33
N THR A 71 10.71 -7.75 -1.24
CA THR A 71 10.80 -6.32 -0.92
C THR A 71 10.27 -5.41 -2.03
N PHE A 72 10.22 -5.86 -3.30
CA PHE A 72 9.84 -5.00 -4.42
C PHE A 72 8.40 -4.51 -4.33
N ILE A 73 7.47 -5.38 -3.93
CA ILE A 73 6.03 -5.02 -3.83
C ILE A 73 5.84 -3.92 -2.79
N PHE A 74 6.50 -4.02 -1.63
CA PHE A 74 6.40 -2.99 -0.59
C PHE A 74 7.02 -1.66 -1.02
N ILE A 75 8.17 -1.71 -1.70
CA ILE A 75 8.86 -0.51 -2.18
C ILE A 75 8.06 0.19 -3.30
N SER A 76 7.44 -0.58 -4.20
CA SER A 76 6.61 -0.02 -5.29
C SER A 76 5.30 0.58 -4.78
N LEU A 77 4.66 -0.06 -3.79
CA LEU A 77 3.48 0.50 -3.13
C LEU A 77 3.82 1.79 -2.38
N PHE A 78 4.93 1.80 -1.64
CA PHE A 78 5.41 2.98 -0.93
C PHE A 78 5.64 4.15 -1.90
N SER A 79 6.36 3.91 -3.00
CA SER A 79 6.64 4.97 -3.98
C SER A 79 5.37 5.47 -4.66
N PHE A 80 4.46 4.58 -5.05
CA PHE A 80 3.18 4.96 -5.65
C PHE A 80 2.34 5.87 -4.74
N ILE A 81 2.20 5.50 -3.46
CA ILE A 81 1.44 6.30 -2.50
C ILE A 81 2.14 7.64 -2.22
N LEU A 82 3.47 7.64 -2.11
CA LEU A 82 4.27 8.84 -1.89
C LEU A 82 4.08 9.86 -3.02
N PHE A 83 4.16 9.45 -4.29
CA PHE A 83 4.01 10.38 -5.40
C PHE A 83 2.59 10.92 -5.53
N ASN A 84 1.56 10.09 -5.31
CA ASN A 84 0.18 10.56 -5.33
C ASN A 84 -0.09 11.58 -4.22
N ASN A 85 0.45 11.35 -3.02
CA ASN A 85 0.30 12.30 -1.92
C ASN A 85 1.09 13.60 -2.14
N LEU A 86 2.29 13.53 -2.72
CA LEU A 86 3.07 14.73 -3.08
C LEU A 86 2.35 15.56 -4.15
N LEU A 87 1.75 14.92 -5.15
CA LEU A 87 0.94 15.61 -6.15
C LEU A 87 -0.25 16.33 -5.54
N GLY A 88 -0.86 15.75 -4.49
CA GLY A 88 -2.00 16.36 -3.82
C GLY A 88 -1.73 17.64 -3.04
N ILE A 89 -0.46 18.01 -2.84
CA ILE A 89 -0.08 19.28 -2.19
C ILE A 89 -0.20 20.44 -3.18
N PHE A 90 -0.10 20.20 -4.49
CA PHE A 90 -0.21 21.25 -5.48
C PHE A 90 -1.67 21.73 -5.62
N PRO A 91 -1.89 23.06 -5.75
CA PRO A 91 -3.23 23.59 -5.89
C PRO A 91 -3.89 23.05 -7.17
N TYR A 92 -5.18 22.75 -7.07
CA TYR A 92 -6.03 22.27 -8.17
C TYR A 92 -5.73 20.86 -8.70
N ILE A 93 -4.86 20.08 -8.05
CA ILE A 93 -4.69 18.66 -8.38
C ILE A 93 -5.69 17.81 -7.59
N PHE A 94 -6.45 16.97 -8.30
CA PHE A 94 -7.34 16.00 -7.67
C PHE A 94 -6.54 14.94 -6.91
N THR A 95 -6.82 14.77 -5.62
CA THR A 95 -6.13 13.81 -4.75
C THR A 95 -6.83 12.47 -4.75
N SER A 96 -6.39 11.57 -5.63
CA SER A 96 -6.98 10.23 -5.77
C SER A 96 -6.91 9.36 -4.50
N THR A 97 -5.91 9.57 -3.65
CA THR A 97 -5.73 8.86 -2.37
C THR A 97 -6.75 9.23 -1.29
N SER A 98 -7.46 10.35 -1.45
CA SER A 98 -8.53 10.76 -0.52
C SER A 98 -9.79 9.88 -0.63
N HIS A 99 -9.96 9.20 -1.76
CA HIS A 99 -11.11 8.33 -1.98
C HIS A 99 -10.87 6.92 -1.44
N LEU A 100 -11.81 6.48 -0.59
CA LEU A 100 -11.85 5.14 -0.02
C LEU A 100 -11.69 4.05 -1.10
N ASN A 101 -12.28 4.24 -2.28
CA ASN A 101 -12.22 3.29 -3.39
C ASN A 101 -10.78 2.96 -3.81
N LEU A 102 -9.89 3.96 -3.88
CA LEU A 102 -8.51 3.72 -4.24
C LEU A 102 -7.75 3.03 -3.11
N THR A 103 -7.95 3.47 -1.87
CA THR A 103 -7.27 2.86 -0.72
C THR A 103 -7.69 1.41 -0.48
N LEU A 104 -8.99 1.10 -0.61
CA LEU A 104 -9.52 -0.26 -0.45
C LEU A 104 -9.10 -1.18 -1.59
N SER A 105 -9.08 -0.68 -2.83
CA SER A 105 -8.66 -1.50 -3.98
C SER A 105 -7.18 -1.89 -3.91
N ILE A 106 -6.35 -1.14 -3.18
CA ILE A 106 -4.96 -1.50 -2.91
C ILE A 106 -4.86 -2.40 -1.67
N SER A 107 -5.56 -2.09 -0.57
CA SER A 107 -5.41 -2.83 0.69
C SER A 107 -6.02 -4.23 0.68
N LEU A 108 -7.23 -4.39 0.12
CA LEU A 108 -7.95 -5.67 0.14
C LEU A 108 -7.20 -6.79 -0.59
N PRO A 109 -6.67 -6.60 -1.82
CA PRO A 109 -5.92 -7.65 -2.50
C PRO A 109 -4.62 -8.02 -1.76
N LEU A 110 -3.92 -7.03 -1.21
CA LEU A 110 -2.71 -7.27 -0.43
C LEU A 110 -3.01 -8.11 0.82
N TRP A 111 -4.01 -7.71 1.61
CA TRP A 111 -4.45 -8.47 2.78
C TRP A 111 -4.88 -9.90 2.42
N LEU A 112 -5.74 -10.05 1.41
CA LEU A 112 -6.22 -11.36 0.95
C LEU A 112 -5.04 -12.25 0.52
N SER A 113 -4.09 -11.72 -0.24
CA SER A 113 -2.93 -12.48 -0.68
C SER A 113 -2.08 -13.01 0.48
N PHE A 114 -1.89 -12.21 1.54
CA PHE A 114 -1.17 -12.68 2.74
C PHE A 114 -1.94 -13.76 3.50
N MET A 115 -3.27 -13.61 3.63
CA MET A 115 -4.11 -14.62 4.28
C MET A 115 -4.08 -15.95 3.52
N PHE A 116 -4.26 -15.91 2.19
CA PHE A 116 -4.19 -17.10 1.36
C PHE A 116 -2.80 -17.75 1.41
N PHE A 117 -1.72 -16.96 1.33
CA PHE A 117 -0.37 -17.48 1.45
C PHE A 117 -0.14 -18.18 2.80
N GLY A 118 -0.60 -17.57 3.91
CA GLY A 118 -0.49 -18.13 5.24
C GLY A 118 -1.26 -19.44 5.41
N TRP A 119 -2.51 -19.49 4.92
CA TRP A 119 -3.33 -20.70 4.98
C TRP A 119 -2.81 -21.83 4.11
N ILE A 120 -2.28 -21.56 2.92
CA ILE A 120 -1.81 -22.63 2.02
C ILE A 120 -0.50 -23.22 2.52
N ASN A 121 0.46 -22.38 2.92
CA ASN A 121 1.80 -22.85 3.25
C ASN A 121 1.94 -23.30 4.71
N ASN A 122 1.28 -22.61 5.66
CA ASN A 122 1.53 -22.76 7.09
C ASN A 122 0.21 -22.84 7.89
N THR A 123 -0.68 -23.79 7.57
CA THR A 123 -2.00 -23.97 8.23
C THR A 123 -1.90 -24.03 9.75
N GLN A 124 -1.04 -24.92 10.28
CA GLN A 124 -0.91 -25.15 11.73
C GLN A 124 -0.42 -23.90 12.47
N HIS A 125 0.57 -23.21 11.91
CA HIS A 125 1.09 -21.98 12.49
C HIS A 125 0.03 -20.88 12.47
N MET A 126 -0.75 -20.74 11.39
CA MET A 126 -1.82 -19.75 11.34
C MET A 126 -2.90 -20.00 12.40
N PHE A 127 -3.31 -21.26 12.61
CA PHE A 127 -4.25 -21.58 13.69
C PHE A 127 -3.64 -21.33 15.08
N SER A 128 -2.35 -21.62 15.27
CA SER A 128 -1.67 -21.33 16.53
C SER A 128 -1.61 -19.83 16.83
N HIS A 129 -1.59 -18.97 15.80
CA HIS A 129 -1.61 -17.51 15.98
C HIS A 129 -2.96 -16.95 16.44
N LEU A 130 -4.06 -17.71 16.33
CA LEU A 130 -5.37 -17.28 16.84
C LEU A 130 -5.48 -17.34 18.37
N ILE A 131 -4.55 -18.02 19.04
CA ILE A 131 -4.57 -18.22 20.48
C ILE A 131 -3.24 -17.74 21.07
N PRO A 132 -3.23 -16.74 21.97
CA PRO A 132 -2.01 -16.33 22.63
C PRO A 132 -1.44 -17.46 23.50
N GLN A 133 -0.11 -17.54 23.56
CA GLN A 133 0.55 -18.55 24.39
C GLN A 133 0.20 -18.32 25.87
N GLY A 134 -0.20 -19.38 26.56
CA GLY A 134 -0.49 -19.36 28.01
C GLY A 134 -1.93 -18.98 28.39
N THR A 135 -2.88 -18.91 27.46
CA THR A 135 -4.29 -18.69 27.82
C THR A 135 -4.92 -19.91 28.53
N PRO A 136 -5.68 -19.72 29.61
CA PRO A 136 -6.39 -20.81 30.28
C PRO A 136 -7.54 -21.34 29.40
N ASN A 137 -7.82 -22.65 29.47
CA ASN A 137 -8.76 -23.35 28.57
C ASN A 137 -10.17 -22.73 28.53
N ILE A 138 -10.66 -22.19 29.65
CA ILE A 138 -12.00 -21.57 29.72
C ILE A 138 -12.12 -20.35 28.78
N LEU A 139 -11.05 -19.58 28.61
CA LEU A 139 -11.06 -18.32 27.85
C LEU A 139 -10.69 -18.51 26.37
N MET A 140 -10.19 -19.68 25.98
CA MET A 140 -9.76 -19.98 24.61
C MET A 140 -10.81 -19.64 23.53
N PRO A 141 -12.09 -20.04 23.62
CA PRO A 141 -13.05 -19.78 22.55
C PRO A 141 -13.32 -18.28 22.35
N PHE A 142 -13.28 -17.49 23.43
CA PHE A 142 -13.48 -16.04 23.36
C PHE A 142 -12.28 -15.33 22.73
N MET A 143 -11.06 -15.77 23.05
CA MET A 143 -9.85 -15.20 22.45
C MET A 143 -9.77 -15.42 20.95
N VAL A 144 -10.19 -16.60 20.47
CA VAL A 144 -10.26 -16.87 19.01
C VAL A 144 -11.21 -15.90 18.32
N LEU A 145 -12.39 -15.63 18.89
CA LEU A 145 -13.32 -14.67 18.32
C LEU A 145 -12.71 -13.27 18.22
N ILE A 146 -12.05 -12.80 19.28
CA ILE A 146 -11.39 -11.49 19.26
C ILE A 146 -10.30 -11.43 18.20
N GLU A 147 -9.45 -12.47 18.09
CA GLU A 147 -8.35 -12.45 17.12
C GLU A 147 -8.86 -12.61 15.67
N THR A 148 -9.98 -13.30 15.44
CA THR A 148 -10.61 -13.31 14.12
C THR A 148 -11.15 -11.93 13.72
N ILE A 149 -11.77 -11.19 14.65
CA ILE A 149 -12.24 -9.82 14.40
C ILE A 149 -11.06 -8.87 14.20
N SER A 150 -10.01 -8.98 15.03
CA SER A 150 -8.80 -8.16 14.90
C SER A 150 -8.14 -8.36 13.53
N ASN A 151 -8.17 -9.59 13.01
CA ASN A 151 -7.62 -9.92 11.70
C ASN A 151 -8.40 -9.32 10.53
N ILE A 152 -9.72 -9.20 10.65
CA ILE A 152 -10.60 -8.60 9.63
C ILE A 152 -10.48 -7.05 9.61
N ILE A 153 -10.18 -6.44 10.75
CA ILE A 153 -10.04 -4.98 10.88
C ILE A 153 -8.71 -4.47 10.30
N ARG A 154 -7.66 -5.31 10.29
CA ARG A 154 -6.35 -4.99 9.71
C ARG A 154 -6.43 -4.76 8.20
#